data_AF-A0A1R3TZR1-F1
#
_entry.id   AF-A0A1R3TZR1-F1
#
_cell.length_a   1.000
_cell.length_b   1.000
_cell.length_c   1.000
_cell.angle_alpha   90.00
_cell.angle_beta   90.00
_cell.angle_gamma   90.00
#
_symmetry.space_group_name_H-M   'P 1'
#
loop_
_entity.id
_entity.type
_entity.pdbx_description
1 polymer ?
#
loop_
_entity_poly.entity_id
_entity_poly.type
_entity_poly.pdbx_seq_one_letter_code
_entity_poly.pdbx_strand_id
1 'polypeptide(L)' 'MFGPLRKIARAVRGKTTQEREFDYLSDSVSRIDLEFRQREVDRGMFRK' A
#
# COMPACT_ATOMS: atom_id res chain seq x y z
N MET A 1 12.82 14.53 -28.41
CA MET A 1 11.38 14.52 -28.07
C MET A 1 11.03 13.15 -27.48
N PHE A 2 10.93 13.01 -26.15
CA PHE A 2 10.60 11.75 -25.45
C PHE A 2 9.43 11.93 -24.46
N GLY A 3 8.41 12.69 -24.87
CA GLY A 3 7.21 12.98 -24.06
C GLY A 3 6.32 11.77 -23.71
N PRO A 4 6.13 10.75 -24.58
CA PRO A 4 5.16 9.68 -24.30
C PRO A 4 5.60 8.68 -23.24
N LEU A 5 6.90 8.38 -23.14
CA LEU A 5 7.44 7.35 -22.25
C LEU A 5 7.30 7.69 -20.76
N ARG A 6 7.38 8.97 -20.39
CA ARG A 6 7.19 9.41 -18.99
C ARG A 6 5.76 9.18 -18.48
N LYS A 7 4.74 9.21 -19.35
CA LYS A 7 3.35 8.95 -18.95
C LYS A 7 3.14 7.47 -18.62
N ILE A 8 3.72 6.57 -19.42
CA ILE A 8 3.63 5.12 -19.21
C ILE A 8 4.39 4.73 -17.94
N ALA A 9 5.60 5.26 -17.71
CA ALA A 9 6.37 5.00 -16.49
C ALA A 9 5.65 5.43 -15.20
N ARG A 10 4.81 6.48 -15.27
CA ARG A 10 4.03 6.96 -14.11
C ARG A 10 2.80 6.09 -13.82
N ALA A 11 2.21 5.50 -14.85
CA ALA A 11 1.12 4.53 -14.72
C ALA A 11 1.60 3.15 -14.22
N VAL A 12 2.88 2.81 -14.45
CA VAL A 12 3.54 1.59 -13.95
C VAL A 12 4.16 1.80 -12.56
N ARG A 13 3.90 2.93 -11.89
CA ARG A 13 4.34 3.13 -10.51
C ARG A 13 3.60 2.10 -9.65
N GLY A 14 4.32 1.04 -9.25
CA GLY A 14 3.77 -0.01 -8.40
C GLY A 14 3.18 0.56 -7.10
N LYS A 15 2.32 -0.22 -6.45
CA LYS A 15 1.65 0.19 -5.20
C LYS A 15 2.66 0.73 -4.21
N THR A 16 2.46 1.98 -3.80
CA THR A 16 3.24 2.63 -2.76
C THR A 16 3.07 1.89 -1.44
N THR A 17 3.97 2.12 -0.49
CA THR A 17 3.88 1.52 0.85
C THR A 17 2.56 1.86 1.54
N GLN A 18 2.11 3.10 1.37
CA GLN A 18 0.86 3.60 1.95
C GLN A 18 -0.38 2.96 1.32
N GLU A 19 -0.37 2.71 0.00
CA GLU A 19 -1.45 1.96 -0.67
C GLU A 19 -1.49 0.51 -0.21
N ARG A 20 -0.33 -0.12 0.01
CA ARG A 20 -0.25 -1.48 0.54
C ARG A 20 -0.78 -1.58 1.97
N GLU A 21 -0.45 -0.61 2.82
CA GLU A 21 -0.99 -0.49 4.18
C GLU A 21 -2.51 -0.31 4.16
N PHE A 22 -3.01 0.59 3.31
CA PHE A 22 -4.44 0.84 3.18
C PHE A 22 -5.21 -0.40 2.70
N ASP A 23 -4.72 -1.08 1.66
CA ASP A 23 -5.33 -2.31 1.17
C ASP A 23 -5.35 -3.40 2.26
N TYR A 24 -4.25 -3.52 3.01
CA TYR A 24 -4.12 -4.51 4.07
C TYR A 24 -5.11 -4.27 5.23
N LEU A 25 -5.30 -3.02 5.63
CA LEU A 25 -6.30 -2.66 6.65
C LEU A 25 -7.73 -2.79 6.13
N SER A 26 -7.96 -2.43 4.86
CA SER A 26 -9.28 -2.50 4.21
C SER A 26 -9.78 -3.94 4.04
N ASP A 27 -8.87 -4.90 3.97
CA ASP A 27 -9.18 -6.32 3.89
C ASP A 27 -9.51 -6.95 5.26
N SER A 28 -9.63 -6.14 6.32
CA SER A 28 -10.07 -6.62 7.63
C SER A 28 -11.54 -7.08 7.63
N VAL A 29 -11.80 -8.23 8.25
CA VAL A 29 -13.14 -8.85 8.26
C VAL A 29 -13.94 -8.47 9.52
N SER A 30 -13.25 -8.00 10.57
CA SER A 30 -13.86 -7.58 11.82
C SER A 30 -13.04 -6.50 12.50
N ARG A 31 -13.63 -5.84 13.51
CA ARG A 31 -12.93 -4.81 14.29
C ARG A 31 -11.69 -5.33 15.02
N ILE A 32 -11.74 -6.56 15.53
CA ILE A 32 -10.61 -7.19 16.22
C ILE A 32 -9.46 -7.47 15.22
N ASP A 33 -9.82 -7.96 14.03
CA ASP A 33 -8.85 -8.19 12.95
C ASP A 33 -8.21 -6.87 12.50
N LEU A 34 -9.01 -5.81 12.32
CA LEU A 34 -8.48 -4.48 12.00
C LEU A 34 -7.47 -3.97 13.04
N GLU A 35 -7.77 -4.11 14.33
CA GLU A 35 -6.86 -3.72 15.40
C GLU A 35 -5.56 -4.54 15.40
N PHE A 36 -5.64 -5.84 15.10
CA PHE A 36 -4.48 -6.69 14.98
C PHE A 36 -3.60 -6.27 13.80
N ARG A 37 -4.21 -6.10 12.62
CA ARG A 37 -3.52 -5.62 11.40
C ARG A 37 -2.92 -4.23 11.59
N GLN A 38 -3.60 -3.34 12.30
CA GLN A 38 -3.08 -2.01 12.64
C GLN A 38 -1.80 -2.10 13.47
N ARG A 39 -1.75 -2.99 14.48
CA ARG A 39 -0.53 -3.22 15.27
C ARG A 39 0.61 -3.79 14.43
N GLU A 40 0.31 -4.62 13.44
CA GLU A 40 1.32 -5.16 12.53
C GLU A 40 1.91 -4.09 11.60
N VAL A 41 1.05 -3.21 11.07
CA VAL A 41 1.48 -2.01 10.34
C VAL A 41 2.37 -1.14 11.23
N ASP A 42 1.94 -0.85 12.46
CA ASP A 42 2.69 -0.01 13.42
C ASP A 42 4.06 -0.62 13.78
N ARG A 43 4.15 -1.95 13.85
CA ARG A 43 5.41 -2.71 14.03
C ARG A 43 6.33 -2.65 12.82
N GLY A 44 5.89 -2.05 11.72
CA GLY A 44 6.70 -1.84 10.52
C GLY A 44 6.64 -2.99 9.54
N MET A 45 5.52 -3.73 9.47
CA MET A 45 5.29 -4.78 8.47
C MET A 45 5.63 -4.34 7.03
N PHE A 46 5.46 -3.06 6.69
CA PHE A 46 5.72 -2.51 5.36
C PHE A 46 7.00 -1.66 5.26
N ARG A 47 7.84 -1.61 6.31
CA ARG A 47 9.12 -0.89 6.30
C ARG A 47 10.23 -1.76 5.67
N LYS A 48 10.17 -1.98 4.35
CA LYS A 48 11.27 -2.54 3.54
C LYS A 48 11.33 -1.87 2.17
#